data_AF-A0A963DD39-F1
#
_entry.id   AF-A0A963DD39-F1
#
_cell.length_a   1.000
_cell.length_b   1.000
_cell.length_c   1.000
_cell.angle_alpha   90.00
_cell.angle_beta   90.00
_cell.angle_gamma   90.00
#
_symmetry.space_group_name_H-M   'P 1'
#
loop_
_entity.id
_entity.type
_entity.pdbx_description
1 polymer ?
#
loop_
_entity_poly.entity_id
_entity_poly.type
_entity_poly.pdbx_seq_one_letter_code
_entity_poly.pdbx_strand_id
1 'polypeptide(L)' 'AFNALTEAKKQVVITCDTYPKDIQGLEDRLISRLDWGLTVQIEPPELEMRVAILQKKAE' A
#
# COMPACT_ATOMS: atom_id res chain seq x y z
N ALA A 1 -8.77 -15.97 6.39
CA ALA A 1 -7.31 -15.76 6.39
C ALA A 1 -6.92 -14.41 6.99
N PHE A 2 -7.37 -13.28 6.41
CA PHE A 2 -7.04 -11.92 6.91
C PHE A 2 -7.35 -11.72 8.40
N ASN A 3 -8.60 -11.95 8.83
CA ASN A 3 -8.99 -11.77 10.24
C ASN A 3 -8.15 -12.61 11.20
N ALA A 4 -7.78 -13.85 10.83
CA ALA A 4 -6.96 -14.71 11.68
C ALA A 4 -5.55 -14.13 11.91
N LEU A 5 -4.96 -13.48 10.90
CA LEU A 5 -3.67 -12.79 11.03
C LEU A 5 -3.78 -11.53 11.89
N THR A 6 -4.85 -10.75 11.71
CA THR A 6 -5.11 -9.55 12.51
C THR A 6 -5.36 -9.88 13.97
N GLU A 7 -6.19 -10.89 14.26
CA GLU A 7 -6.48 -11.40 15.61
C GLU A 7 -5.21 -11.97 16.27
N ALA A 8 -4.36 -12.66 15.51
CA ALA A 8 -3.06 -13.14 15.97
C ALA A 8 -1.98 -12.04 16.06
N LYS A 9 -2.37 -10.75 15.90
CA LYS A 9 -1.49 -9.57 15.93
C LYS A 9 -0.28 -9.68 15.01
N LYS A 10 -0.45 -10.32 13.85
CA LYS A 10 0.58 -10.38 12.81
C LYS A 10 0.48 -9.12 11.96
N GLN A 11 1.63 -8.53 11.64
CA GLN A 11 1.68 -7.39 10.74
C GLN A 11 1.32 -7.84 9.32
N VAL A 12 0.40 -7.12 8.71
CA VAL A 12 -0.03 -7.34 7.33
C VAL A 12 0.25 -6.06 6.55
N VAL A 13 0.98 -6.19 5.44
CA VAL A 13 1.25 -5.09 4.50
C VAL A 13 0.66 -5.48 3.16
N ILE A 14 -0.14 -4.59 2.60
CA ILE A 14 -0.80 -4.77 1.30
C ILE A 14 -0.39 -3.59 0.43
N THR A 15 -0.13 -3.85 -0.85
CA THR A 15 0.17 -2.82 -1.84
C THR A 15 -0.87 -2.92 -2.95
N CYS A 16 -1.26 -1.76 -3.48
CA CYS A 16 -2.18 -1.65 -4.61
C CYS A 16 -1.75 -0.46 -5.47
N ASP A 17 -2.04 -0.55 -6.75
CA ASP A 17 -1.86 0.50 -7.76
C ASP A 17 -2.95 1.59 -7.67
N THR A 18 -4.07 1.29 -7.03
CA THR A 18 -5.23 2.17 -6.87
C THR A 18 -5.70 2.20 -5.41
N TYR A 19 -6.53 3.18 -5.04
CA TYR A 19 -7.07 3.20 -3.68
C TYR A 19 -8.06 2.06 -3.47
N PRO A 20 -8.15 1.48 -2.25
CA PRO A 20 -9.07 0.38 -1.94
C PRO A 20 -10.52 0.61 -2.37
N LYS A 21 -11.00 1.85 -2.27
CA LYS A 21 -12.35 2.27 -2.66
C LYS A 21 -12.65 2.18 -4.17
N ASP A 22 -11.60 2.24 -5.00
CA ASP A 22 -11.71 2.27 -6.46
C ASP A 22 -11.51 0.87 -7.09
N ILE A 23 -11.20 -0.14 -6.26
CA ILE A 23 -10.99 -1.53 -6.70
C ILE A 23 -12.34 -2.18 -7.04
N GLN A 24 -12.58 -2.42 -8.32
CA GLN A 24 -13.77 -3.11 -8.80
C GLN A 24 -13.81 -4.57 -8.32
N GLY A 25 -14.98 -5.01 -7.85
CA GLY A 25 -15.19 -6.38 -7.39
C GLY A 25 -14.68 -6.68 -5.97
N LEU A 26 -14.16 -5.67 -5.26
CA LEU A 26 -13.82 -5.80 -3.85
C LEU A 26 -15.07 -5.63 -2.98
N GLU A 27 -15.26 -6.53 -2.01
CA GLU A 27 -16.38 -6.44 -1.08
C GLU A 27 -16.23 -5.22 -0.14
N ASP A 28 -17.32 -4.49 0.14
CA ASP A 28 -17.33 -3.30 1.01
C ASP A 28 -16.70 -3.53 2.39
N ARG A 29 -16.84 -4.75 2.92
CA ARG A 29 -16.26 -5.16 4.20
C ARG A 29 -14.73 -5.24 4.17
N LEU A 30 -14.14 -5.46 3.01
CA LEU A 30 -12.69 -5.47 2.81
C LEU A 30 -12.18 -4.05 2.58
N ILE A 31 -12.92 -3.22 1.83
CA ILE A 31 -12.63 -1.78 1.67
C ILE A 31 -12.55 -1.12 3.05
N SER A 32 -13.57 -1.31 3.90
CA SER A 32 -13.59 -0.76 5.26
C SER A 32 -12.41 -1.24 6.12
N ARG A 33 -12.02 -2.52 5.99
CA ARG A 33 -10.89 -3.09 6.75
C ARG A 33 -9.54 -2.51 6.32
N LEU A 34 -9.35 -2.26 5.02
CA LEU A 34 -8.13 -1.66 4.50
C LEU A 34 -7.99 -0.21 4.98
N ASP A 35 -9.12 0.49 5.14
CA ASP A 35 -9.16 1.87 5.62
C ASP A 35 -8.88 2.02 7.12
N TRP A 36 -9.01 0.95 7.90
CA TRP A 36 -8.70 0.97 9.35
C TRP A 36 -7.19 0.92 9.63
N GLY A 37 -6.36 0.74 8.60
CA GLY A 37 -4.91 0.66 8.70
C GLY A 37 -4.19 1.98 8.44
N LEU A 38 -2.86 1.90 8.36
CA LEU A 38 -2.04 2.99 7.86
C LEU A 38 -2.03 2.95 6.34
N THR A 39 -2.70 3.91 5.71
CA THR A 39 -2.71 4.08 4.26
C THR A 39 -1.70 5.15 3.86
N VAL A 40 -0.69 4.77 3.07
CA VAL A 40 0.32 5.69 2.54
C VAL A 40 0.31 5.60 1.03
N GLN A 41 0.14 6.73 0.37
CA GLN A 41 0.26 6.85 -1.07
C GLN A 41 1.73 7.04 -1.45
N ILE A 42 2.14 6.37 -2.53
CA ILE A 42 3.45 6.58 -3.16
C ILE A 42 3.23 7.45 -4.39
N GLU A 43 3.79 8.66 -4.37
CA GLU A 43 3.76 9.57 -5.50
C GLU A 43 5.05 9.50 -6.31
N PRO A 44 5.00 9.84 -7.62
CA PRO A 44 6.20 9.94 -8.42
C PRO A 44 7.20 10.94 -7.80
N PRO A 45 8.48 10.55 -7.64
CA PRO A 45 9.47 11.44 -7.03
C PRO A 45 9.74 12.67 -7.92
N GLU A 46 10.17 13.77 -7.29
CA GLU A 46 10.67 14.95 -7.99
C GLU A 46 12.00 14.68 -8.71
N LEU A 47 12.43 15.62 -9.57
CA LEU A 47 13.63 15.47 -10.39
C LEU A 47 14.88 15.15 -9.55
N GLU A 48 15.08 15.88 -8.45
CA GLU A 48 16.21 15.68 -7.55
C GLU A 48 16.25 14.24 -7.00
N MET A 49 15.12 13.75 -6.49
CA MET A 49 15.00 12.39 -5.98
C MET A 49 15.14 11.34 -7.08
N ARG A 50 14.65 11.60 -8.31
CA ARG A 50 14.86 10.71 -9.46
C ARG A 50 16.35 10.53 -9.77
N VAL A 51 17.12 11.63 -9.77
CA VAL A 51 18.57 11.59 -9.99
C VAL A 51 19.26 10.79 -8.90
N ALA A 52 18.91 11.02 -7.62
CA ALA A 52 19.47 10.27 -6.50
C ALA A 52 19.17 8.76 -6.59
N ILE A 53 17.95 8.39 -7.00
CA ILE A 53 17.58 6.98 -7.25
C ILE A 53 18.44 6.37 -8.35
N LEU A 54 18.66 7.09 -9.46
CA LEU A 54 19.47 6.60 -10.58
C LEU A 54 20.94 6.44 -10.20
N GLN A 55 21.51 7.39 -9.47
CA GLN A 55 22.88 7.30 -8.95
C GLN A 55 23.04 6.07 -8.05
N LYS A 56 22.12 5.87 -7.10
CA LYS A 56 22.11 4.70 -6.21
C LYS A 56 21.94 3.37 -6.93
N LYS A 57 21.30 3.34 -8.10
CA LYS A 57 21.14 2.13 -8.94
C LYS A 57 22.34 1.85 -9.85
N ALA A 58 23.21 2.85 -10.08
CA ALA A 58 24.37 2.73 -10.94
C ALA A 58 25.63 2.24 -10.19
N GLU A 59 25.61 2.32 -8.86
CA GLU A 59 26.52 1.61 -7.95
C GLU A 59 26.22 0.10 -7.93
#